data_AF-A0A6M3J1Y8-F1
#
_entry.id   AF-A0A6M3J1Y8-F1
#
_cell.length_a   1.000
_cell.length_b   1.000
_cell.length_c   1.000
_cell.angle_alpha   90.00
_cell.angle_beta   90.00
_cell.angle_gamma   90.00
#
_symmetry.space_group_name_H-M   'P 1'
#
loop_
_entity.id
_entity.type
_entity.pdbx_description
1 polymer ?
#
loop_
_entity_poly.entity_id
_entity_poly.type
_entity_poly.pdbx_seq_one_letter_code
_entity_poly.pdbx_strand_id
1 'polypeptide(L)' 'MFIGHVLIYPIFRWYDFWIGFFYDKSKNILYFFPIPMFGLVVNFGRRIK' A
#
# COMPACT_ATOMS: atom_id res chain seq x y z
N MET A 1 -5.78 20.03 11.48
CA MET A 1 -5.89 20.01 10.00
C MET A 1 -4.94 18.92 9.48
N PHE A 2 -5.47 17.75 9.11
CA PHE A 2 -4.66 16.64 8.61
C PHE A 2 -4.30 16.92 7.15
N ILE A 3 -3.16 17.56 6.90
CA ILE A 3 -2.55 17.56 5.57
C ILE A 3 -1.85 16.22 5.43
N GLY A 4 -2.65 15.18 5.14
CA GLY A 4 -2.15 13.83 4.88
C GLY A 4 -1.58 13.80 3.47
N HIS A 5 -0.26 13.62 3.35
CA HIS A 5 0.34 13.31 2.05
C HIS A 5 0.03 11.84 1.74
N VAL A 6 -0.74 11.60 0.68
CA VAL A 6 -0.98 10.25 0.17
C VAL A 6 0.16 9.92 -0.79
N LEU A 7 0.93 8.89 -0.47
CA LEU A 7 1.98 8.38 -1.35
C LEU A 7 1.47 7.10 -2.00
N ILE A 8 1.44 7.09 -3.33
CA ILE A 8 1.00 5.94 -4.13
C ILE A 8 2.18 5.50 -4.98
N TYR A 9 2.59 4.25 -4.83
CA TYR A 9 3.66 3.69 -5.66
C TYR A 9 3.37 2.22 -6.00
N PRO A 10 3.71 1.78 -7.21
CA PRO A 10 3.64 0.39 -7.58
C PRO A 10 4.74 -0.41 -6.85
N ILE A 11 4.44 -1.66 -6.54
CA ILE A 11 5.39 -2.64 -6.01
C ILE A 11 5.36 -3.88 -6.89
N PHE A 12 6.54 -4.42 -7.16
CA PHE A 12 6.66 -5.70 -7.83
C PHE A 12 7.26 -6.73 -6.87
N ARG A 13 6.45 -7.69 -6.41
CA ARG A 13 6.93 -8.75 -5.51
C ARG A 13 6.15 -10.04 -5.67
N TRP A 14 6.89 -11.15 -5.76
CA TRP A 14 6.37 -12.51 -5.85
C TRP A 14 5.87 -12.96 -4.47
N TYR A 15 4.56 -12.92 -4.25
CA TYR A 15 3.91 -13.32 -3.00
C TYR A 15 2.89 -14.45 -3.24
N ASP A 16 3.26 -15.49 -3.97
CA ASP A 16 2.43 -16.71 -4.05
C ASP A 16 1.04 -16.56 -4.72
N PHE A 17 0.98 -15.96 -5.91
CA PHE A 17 -0.28 -15.80 -6.68
C PHE A 17 -1.44 -15.12 -5.92
N TRP A 18 -1.14 -14.39 -4.85
CA TRP A 18 -2.16 -13.69 -4.06
C TRP A 18 -2.76 -12.51 -4.85
N ILE A 19 -4.09 -12.51 -4.98
CA ILE A 19 -4.88 -11.38 -5.51
C ILE A 19 -5.79 -10.87 -4.40
N GLY A 20 -5.71 -9.58 -4.07
CA GLY A 20 -6.58 -8.98 -3.06
C GLY A 20 -6.07 -7.67 -2.47
N PHE A 21 -6.76 -7.25 -1.41
CA PHE A 21 -6.42 -6.07 -0.61
C PHE A 21 -5.91 -6.50 0.76
N PHE A 22 -4.81 -5.90 1.19
CA PHE A 22 -4.27 -6.07 2.53
C PHE A 22 -4.08 -4.70 3.17
N TYR A 23 -4.77 -4.46 4.29
CA TYR A 23 -4.70 -3.19 5.00
C TYR A 23 -3.90 -3.32 6.28
N ASP A 24 -2.75 -2.68 6.32
CA ASP A 24 -1.91 -2.57 7.52
C ASP A 24 -2.33 -1.32 8.31
N LYS A 25 -3.13 -1.54 9.37
CA LYS A 25 -3.59 -0.45 10.25
C LYS A 25 -2.45 0.22 11.02
N SER A 26 -1.41 -0.53 11.36
CA SER A 26 -0.29 -0.03 12.18
C SER A 26 0.49 1.03 11.41
N LYS A 27 0.72 0.78 10.11
CA LYS A 27 1.44 1.69 9.22
C LYS A 27 0.52 2.65 8.44
N ASN A 28 -0.80 2.47 8.51
CA ASN A 28 -1.76 3.17 7.63
C ASN A 28 -1.40 2.97 6.14
N ILE A 29 -1.15 1.72 5.76
CA ILE A 29 -0.79 1.36 4.39
C ILE A 29 -1.81 0.36 3.84
N LEU A 30 -2.37 0.65 2.68
CA LEU A 30 -3.19 -0.28 1.91
C LEU A 30 -2.38 -0.85 0.76
N TYR A 31 -2.27 -2.17 0.73
CA TYR A 31 -1.67 -2.91 -0.36
C TYR A 31 -2.79 -3.50 -1.22
N PHE A 32 -2.70 -3.33 -2.53
CA PHE A 32 -3.62 -3.88 -3.50
C PHE A 32 -2.86 -4.68 -4.55
N PHE A 33 -3.17 -5.96 -4.69
CA PHE A 33 -2.55 -6.85 -5.67
C PHE A 33 -3.63 -7.35 -6.62
N PRO A 34 -3.84 -6.71 -7.80
CA PRO A 34 -4.84 -7.17 -8.77
C PRO A 34 -4.41 -8.43 -9.51
N ILE A 35 -3.10 -8.62 -9.68
CA ILE A 35 -2.50 -9.77 -10.34
C ILE A 35 -1.28 -10.22 -9.52
N PRO A 36 -0.86 -11.49 -9.67
CA PRO A 36 0.41 -11.93 -9.12
C PRO A 36 1.52 -10.97 -9.52
N MET A 37 2.47 -10.75 -8.62
CA MET A 37 3.67 -9.95 -8.86
C MET A 37 3.45 -8.43 -8.91
N PHE A 38 2.33 -7.92 -9.44
CA PHE A 38 2.08 -6.48 -9.53
C PHE A 38 1.12 -6.00 -8.44
N GLY A 39 1.57 -5.04 -7.64
CA GLY A 39 0.75 -4.42 -6.61
C GLY A 39 0.85 -2.91 -6.59
N LEU A 40 -0.13 -2.28 -5.96
CA LEU A 40 -0.17 -0.87 -5.63
C LEU A 40 -0.12 -0.73 -4.12
N VAL A 41 0.75 0.16 -3.66
CA VAL A 41 0.86 0.53 -2.25
C VAL A 41 0.35 1.94 -2.09
N VAL A 42 -0.66 2.10 -1.25
CA VAL A 42 -1.21 3.39 -0.86
C VAL A 42 -0.84 3.64 0.59
N ASN A 43 0.13 4.52 0.79
CA ASN A 43 0.61 4.90 2.10
C ASN A 43 -0.08 6.21 2.51
N PHE A 44 -0.91 6.12 3.55
CA PHE A 44 -1.61 7.27 4.17
C PHE A 44 -0.77 7.90 5.30
N GLY A 45 0.52 7.65 5.29
CA GLY A 45 1.50 8.02 6.29
C GLY A 45 1.43 9.49 6.67
N ARG A 46 1.27 9.70 7.98
CA ARG A 46 1.43 10.99 8.63
C ARG A 46 2.88 11.44 8.44
N ARG A 47 3.09 12.68 7.97
CA ARG A 47 4.42 13.29 7.83
C ARG A 47 5.20 13.09 9.14
N ILE A 48 6.23 12.24 9.13
CA ILE A 48 7.18 12.17 10.24
C ILE A 48 8.02 13.44 10.12
N LYS A 49 7.91 14.29 11.14
CA LYS A 49 8.54 15.60 11.22
C LYS A 49 10.02 15.45 11.52
#